data_AF-A0A9N9UXR2-F1
#
_entry.id   AF-A0A9N9UXR2-F1
#
_cell.length_a   1.000
_cell.length_b   1.000
_cell.length_c   1.000
_cell.angle_alpha   90.00
_cell.angle_beta   90.00
_cell.angle_gamma   90.00
#
_symmetry.space_group_name_H-M   'P 1'
#
loop_
_entity.id
_entity.type
_entity.pdbx_description
1 polymer ?
#
loop_
_entity_poly.entity_id
_entity_poly.type
_entity_poly.pdbx_seq_one_letter_code
_entity_poly.pdbx_strand_id
1 'polypeptide(L)'
;MDMDHRQAHAKCGGAIALLEGRQNIPLPDDIISASTLPDLDKRLRRLEGKFSILPPPAGLDPTWDSLALRLYRVQREDNRTPTLTPAPVRSLPNSFLDLVPAPSAVPIETLQTLCSEIKLVHGLSRSSQHGKPWPKYASDDDALDVVRQRLCHAAGQTPTCRLGSIPYTRSEIYAALVDLTVEPPPRPIPFPARGPLPGRPPLSSMKKKACCGCCACDCHPRKVAADDASSVSSLSRGRGRGGLFGFLGKLAFWRRPKVMSDKASFSSG
;
A
#
# COMPACT_ATOMS: atom_id res chain seq x y z
N MET A 1 16.76 20.25 -26.40
CA MET A 1 17.02 19.87 -24.99
C MET A 1 15.71 19.63 -24.21
N ASP A 2 14.53 19.57 -24.83
CA ASP A 2 13.25 19.50 -24.09
C ASP A 2 12.66 18.09 -23.88
N MET A 3 13.15 17.05 -24.56
CA MET A 3 12.61 15.69 -24.41
C MET A 3 12.79 15.13 -22.99
N ASP A 4 13.91 15.44 -22.33
CA ASP A 4 14.22 14.91 -20.99
C ASP A 4 13.28 15.48 -19.92
N HIS A 5 12.88 16.75 -20.04
CA HIS A 5 11.96 17.38 -19.10
C HIS A 5 10.56 16.78 -19.18
N ARG A 6 10.03 16.60 -20.39
CA ARG A 6 8.70 16.00 -20.58
C ARG A 6 8.65 14.55 -20.09
N GLN A 7 9.72 13.79 -20.35
CA GLN A 7 9.83 12.43 -19.84
C GLN A 7 9.91 12.40 -18.31
N ALA A 8 10.67 13.31 -17.69
CA ALA A 8 10.75 13.42 -16.25
C ALA A 8 9.38 13.75 -15.63
N HIS A 9 8.60 14.66 -16.22
CA HIS A 9 7.25 15.01 -15.74
C HIS A 9 6.33 13.80 -15.74
N ALA A 10 6.24 13.11 -16.88
CA ALA A 10 5.45 11.89 -17.05
C ALA A 10 5.83 10.80 -16.04
N LYS A 11 7.13 10.58 -15.82
CA LYS A 11 7.63 9.61 -14.85
C LYS A 11 7.27 10.00 -13.42
N CYS A 12 7.37 11.29 -13.07
CA CYS A 12 6.97 11.78 -11.75
C CYS A 12 5.48 11.61 -11.50
N GLY A 13 4.63 11.99 -12.46
CA GLY A 13 3.17 11.81 -12.37
C GLY A 13 2.78 10.34 -12.19
N GLY A 14 3.37 9.44 -12.98
CA GLY A 14 3.16 7.99 -12.84
C GLY A 14 3.64 7.45 -11.49
N ALA A 15 4.80 7.89 -11.00
CA ALA A 15 5.33 7.46 -9.70
C ALA A 15 4.47 7.93 -8.51
N ILE A 16 3.95 9.17 -8.56
CA ILE A 16 3.00 9.68 -7.56
C ILE A 16 1.72 8.86 -7.61
N ALA A 17 1.16 8.62 -8.80
CA ALA A 17 -0.05 7.81 -8.98
C ALA A 17 0.12 6.38 -8.44
N LEU A 18 1.29 5.76 -8.65
CA LEU A 18 1.62 4.45 -8.09
C LEU A 18 1.56 4.44 -6.56
N LEU A 19 2.16 5.44 -5.91
CA LEU A 19 2.16 5.57 -4.45
C LEU A 19 0.76 5.89 -3.91
N GLU A 20 -0.01 6.72 -4.61
CA GLU A 20 -1.42 6.98 -4.30
C GLU A 20 -2.24 5.68 -4.33
N GLY A 21 -1.99 4.82 -5.33
CA GLY A 21 -2.59 3.48 -5.42
C GLY A 21 -2.29 2.63 -4.20
N ARG A 22 -1.01 2.54 -3.80
CA ARG A 22 -0.57 1.77 -2.61
C ARG A 22 -1.22 2.26 -1.32
N GLN A 23 -1.36 3.57 -1.19
CA GLN A 23 -1.97 4.21 -0.02
C GLN A 23 -3.51 4.31 -0.10
N ASN A 24 -4.13 3.71 -1.12
CA ASN A 24 -5.57 3.78 -1.40
C ASN A 24 -6.11 5.23 -1.45
N ILE A 25 -5.30 6.17 -1.95
CA ILE A 25 -5.70 7.55 -2.22
C ILE A 25 -6.34 7.59 -3.61
N PRO A 26 -7.54 8.17 -3.78
CA PRO A 26 -8.16 8.28 -5.09
C PRO A 26 -7.39 9.23 -6.00
N LEU A 27 -7.30 8.88 -7.28
CA LEU A 27 -6.79 9.80 -8.30
C LEU A 27 -7.69 11.05 -8.40
N PRO A 28 -7.10 12.20 -8.77
CA PRO A 28 -7.87 13.39 -9.14
C PRO A 28 -8.82 13.10 -10.30
N ASP A 29 -9.98 13.75 -10.31
CA ASP A 29 -10.97 13.60 -11.39
C ASP A 29 -10.48 14.20 -12.71
N ASP A 30 -9.78 15.32 -12.63
CA ASP A 30 -9.08 15.94 -13.74
C ASP A 30 -7.58 15.66 -13.63
N ILE A 31 -7.17 14.52 -14.18
CA ILE A 31 -5.76 14.07 -14.16
C ILE A 31 -4.88 15.03 -14.98
N ILE A 32 -5.39 15.61 -16.07
CA ILE A 32 -4.61 16.48 -16.96
C ILE A 32 -4.20 17.74 -16.19
N SER A 33 -5.16 18.44 -15.59
CA SER A 33 -4.86 19.61 -14.75
C SER A 33 -4.00 19.23 -13.54
N ALA A 34 -4.23 18.07 -12.95
CA ALA A 34 -3.47 17.59 -11.79
C ALA A 34 -2.05 17.07 -12.10
N SER A 35 -1.58 17.22 -13.35
CA SER A 35 -0.24 16.84 -13.80
C SER A 35 0.71 18.03 -13.91
N THR A 36 0.24 19.25 -13.61
CA THR A 36 1.10 20.42 -13.49
C THR A 36 2.01 20.31 -12.26
N LEU A 37 3.17 20.97 -12.28
CA LEU A 37 4.14 20.93 -11.18
C LEU A 37 3.52 21.32 -9.81
N PRO A 38 2.73 22.41 -9.68
CA PRO A 38 2.09 22.75 -8.41
C PRO A 38 1.09 21.69 -7.92
N ASP A 39 0.34 21.07 -8.84
CA ASP A 39 -0.62 20.04 -8.47
C ASP A 39 0.04 18.70 -8.10
N LEU A 40 1.13 18.34 -8.78
CA LEU A 40 1.97 17.21 -8.40
C LEU A 40 2.62 17.44 -7.03
N ASP A 41 3.09 18.66 -6.73
CA ASP A 41 3.57 19.02 -5.39
C ASP A 41 2.49 18.81 -4.32
N LYS A 42 1.26 19.30 -4.57
CA LYS A 42 0.13 19.14 -3.66
C LYS A 42 -0.22 17.68 -3.42
N ARG A 43 -0.19 16.84 -4.47
CA ARG A 43 -0.39 15.39 -4.37
C ARG A 43 0.73 14.73 -3.56
N LEU A 44 1.98 15.13 -3.78
CA LEU A 44 3.12 14.63 -3.03
C LEU A 44 3.07 15.00 -1.55
N ARG A 45 2.68 16.24 -1.20
CA ARG A 45 2.47 16.65 0.21
C ARG A 45 1.43 15.79 0.92
N ARG A 46 0.36 15.41 0.22
CA ARG A 46 -0.65 14.49 0.76
C ARG A 46 -0.05 13.11 1.05
N LEU A 47 0.81 12.60 0.15
CA LEU A 47 1.53 11.35 0.37
C LEU A 47 2.51 11.46 1.55
N GLU A 48 3.29 12.53 1.63
CA GLU A 48 4.21 12.76 2.76
C GLU A 48 3.47 12.71 4.11
N GLY A 49 2.28 13.32 4.19
CA GLY A 49 1.42 13.24 5.36
C GLY A 49 0.95 11.81 5.68
N LYS A 50 0.72 10.96 4.67
CA LYS A 50 0.37 9.54 4.87
C LYS A 50 1.54 8.70 5.35
N PHE A 51 2.75 9.01 4.89
CA PHE A 51 3.98 8.34 5.33
C PHE A 51 4.60 8.96 6.59
N SER A 52 3.92 9.92 7.24
CA SER A 52 4.43 10.65 8.40
C SER A 52 5.82 11.29 8.15
N ILE A 53 6.09 11.69 6.90
CA ILE A 53 7.30 12.42 6.54
C ILE A 53 7.05 13.89 6.80
N LEU A 54 8.00 14.55 7.49
CA LEU A 54 7.92 15.98 7.73
C LEU A 54 7.92 16.72 6.37
N PRO A 55 6.84 17.42 6.00
CA PRO A 55 6.80 18.16 4.75
C PRO A 55 7.83 19.30 4.80
N PRO A 56 8.35 19.75 3.64
CA PRO A 56 9.19 20.94 3.62
C PRO A 56 8.41 22.16 4.15
N PRO A 57 9.10 23.18 4.69
CA PRO A 57 8.48 24.43 5.11
C PRO A 57 7.52 24.97 4.05
N ALA A 58 6.37 25.49 4.49
CA ALA A 58 5.45 26.21 3.62
C ALA A 58 6.17 27.46 3.06
N GLY A 59 6.24 27.59 1.73
CA GLY A 59 6.88 28.73 1.07
C GLY A 59 8.13 28.41 0.24
N LEU A 60 8.62 27.17 0.25
CA LEU A 60 9.58 26.75 -0.78
C LEU A 60 8.86 26.54 -2.10
N ASP A 61 9.34 27.20 -3.15
CA ASP A 61 8.79 27.08 -4.50
C ASP A 61 8.88 25.63 -4.98
N PRO A 62 7.80 25.07 -5.56
CA PRO A 62 7.84 23.75 -6.13
C PRO A 62 8.72 23.76 -7.38
N THR A 63 9.90 23.15 -7.28
CA THR A 63 10.81 22.90 -8.42
C THR A 63 10.87 21.40 -8.71
N TRP A 64 11.22 21.02 -9.94
CA TRP A 64 11.37 19.61 -10.30
C TRP A 64 12.40 18.86 -9.45
N ASP A 65 13.52 19.50 -9.12
CA ASP A 65 14.55 18.92 -8.26
C ASP A 65 14.02 18.68 -6.84
N SER A 66 13.29 19.66 -6.29
CA SER A 66 12.68 19.53 -4.97
C SER A 66 11.65 18.40 -4.92
N LEU A 67 10.86 18.26 -6.00
CA LEU A 67 9.83 17.23 -6.13
C LEU A 67 10.47 15.85 -6.26
N ALA A 68 11.50 15.69 -7.10
CA ALA A 68 12.22 14.44 -7.28
C ALA A 68 12.87 13.94 -5.98
N LEU A 69 13.56 14.83 -5.25
CA LEU A 69 14.19 14.49 -3.96
C LEU A 69 13.16 14.05 -2.92
N ARG A 70 12.02 14.73 -2.85
CA ARG A 70 10.95 14.40 -1.90
C ARG A 70 10.23 13.12 -2.27
N LEU A 71 9.95 12.91 -3.55
CA LEU A 71 9.39 11.68 -4.07
C LEU A 71 10.30 10.48 -3.74
N TYR A 72 11.62 10.63 -3.90
CA TYR A 72 12.58 9.60 -3.51
C TYR A 72 12.50 9.26 -2.01
N ARG A 73 12.37 10.27 -1.13
CA ARG A 73 12.20 10.05 0.32
C ARG A 73 10.92 9.27 0.61
N VAL A 74 9.81 9.63 -0.03
CA VAL A 74 8.53 8.92 0.10
C VAL A 74 8.66 7.46 -0.34
N GLN A 75 9.26 7.22 -1.51
CA GLN A 75 9.51 5.86 -2.01
C GLN A 75 10.38 5.03 -1.05
N ARG A 76 11.38 5.65 -0.43
CA ARG A 76 12.24 4.97 0.55
C ARG A 76 11.46 4.54 1.79
N GLU A 77 10.58 5.39 2.31
CA GLU A 77 9.74 5.02 3.45
C GLU A 77 8.66 3.99 3.08
N ASP A 78 8.09 4.06 1.87
CA ASP A 78 7.17 3.04 1.36
C ASP A 78 7.83 1.66 1.32
N ASN A 79 9.07 1.58 0.81
CA ASN A 79 9.84 0.34 0.74
C ASN A 79 10.28 -0.20 2.12
N ARG A 80 10.31 0.63 3.16
CA ARG A 80 10.61 0.19 4.54
C ARG A 80 9.44 -0.54 5.18
N THR A 81 8.22 -0.32 4.70
CA THR A 81 7.03 -0.97 5.24
C THR A 81 7.09 -2.45 4.83
N PRO A 82 7.29 -3.40 5.76
CA PRO A 82 7.47 -4.80 5.40
C PRO A 82 6.16 -5.32 4.79
N THR A 83 6.11 -5.43 3.48
CA THR A 83 5.03 -6.14 2.81
C THR A 83 5.17 -7.61 3.22
N LEU A 84 4.14 -8.16 3.87
CA LEU A 84 4.14 -9.52 4.48
C LEU A 84 4.51 -10.65 3.51
N THR A 85 4.57 -10.37 2.21
CA THR A 85 5.23 -11.22 1.21
C THR A 85 5.93 -10.34 0.19
N PRO A 86 7.22 -10.59 -0.13
CA PRO A 86 7.84 -9.96 -1.30
C PRO A 86 7.11 -10.48 -2.54
N ALA A 87 6.27 -9.64 -3.14
CA ALA A 87 5.77 -9.94 -4.47
C ALA A 87 6.97 -9.97 -5.43
N PRO A 88 7.10 -10.99 -6.29
CA PRO A 88 8.13 -11.00 -7.31
C PRO A 88 7.99 -9.72 -8.13
N VAL A 89 9.11 -9.01 -8.33
CA VAL A 89 9.14 -7.88 -9.25
C VAL A 89 8.89 -8.48 -10.63
N ARG A 90 7.75 -8.13 -11.24
CA ARG A 90 7.48 -8.49 -12.63
C ARG A 90 8.31 -7.54 -13.50
N SER A 91 9.56 -7.90 -13.74
CA SER A 91 10.31 -7.30 -14.84
C SER A 91 9.82 -7.95 -16.12
N LEU A 92 9.26 -7.16 -17.03
CA LEU A 92 9.03 -7.58 -18.40
C LEU A 92 10.35 -8.16 -18.95
N PRO A 93 10.41 -9.45 -19.33
CA PRO A 93 11.58 -9.93 -20.03
C PRO A 93 11.69 -9.11 -21.32
N ASN A 94 12.88 -8.65 -21.67
CA ASN A 94 13.11 -7.83 -22.88
C ASN A 94 12.49 -8.48 -24.13
N SER A 95 12.44 -9.82 -24.17
CA SER A 95 11.81 -10.61 -25.23
C SER A 95 10.31 -10.37 -25.43
N PHE A 96 9.58 -9.87 -24.43
CA PHE A 96 8.16 -9.55 -24.60
C PHE A 96 7.97 -8.25 -25.35
N LEU A 97 8.85 -7.24 -25.15
CA LEU A 97 8.79 -5.99 -25.90
C LEU A 97 8.99 -6.21 -27.39
N ASP A 98 9.75 -7.24 -27.78
CA ASP A 98 9.93 -7.65 -29.18
C ASP A 98 8.65 -8.24 -29.81
N LEU A 99 7.70 -8.71 -28.98
CA LEU A 99 6.40 -9.23 -29.41
C LEU A 99 5.31 -8.16 -29.40
N VAL A 100 5.59 -6.98 -28.84
CA VAL A 100 4.64 -5.87 -28.77
C VAL A 100 4.55 -5.20 -30.15
N PRO A 101 3.35 -4.88 -30.64
CA PRO A 101 3.20 -4.11 -31.88
C PRO A 101 4.03 -2.83 -31.87
N ALA A 102 4.46 -2.39 -33.05
CA ALA A 102 5.18 -1.12 -33.19
C ALA A 102 4.41 0.02 -32.46
N PRO A 103 5.09 0.98 -31.81
CA PRO A 103 4.43 1.99 -30.97
C PRO A 103 3.28 2.72 -31.68
N SER A 104 3.44 3.04 -32.96
CA SER A 104 2.41 3.71 -33.76
C SER A 104 1.18 2.86 -34.07
N ALA A 105 1.28 1.53 -33.95
CA ALA A 105 0.21 0.59 -34.29
C ALA A 105 -0.81 0.38 -33.16
N VAL A 106 -0.52 0.81 -31.93
CA VAL A 106 -1.43 0.63 -30.79
C VAL A 106 -2.33 1.87 -30.64
N PRO A 107 -3.65 1.76 -30.88
CA PRO A 107 -4.58 2.87 -30.69
C PRO A 107 -4.68 3.26 -29.21
N ILE A 108 -4.93 4.54 -28.94
CA ILE A 108 -5.11 5.02 -27.56
C ILE A 108 -6.37 4.41 -26.92
N GLU A 109 -7.40 4.14 -27.73
CA GLU A 109 -8.65 3.50 -27.33
C GLU A 109 -8.42 2.06 -26.83
N THR A 110 -7.47 1.34 -27.43
CA THR A 110 -7.07 0.02 -26.97
C THR A 110 -6.45 0.09 -25.58
N LEU A 111 -5.57 1.06 -25.34
CA LEU A 111 -4.95 1.26 -24.03
C LEU A 111 -5.98 1.64 -22.96
N GLN A 112 -6.96 2.48 -23.30
CA GLN A 112 -8.05 2.86 -22.42
C GLN A 112 -8.94 1.67 -22.05
N THR A 113 -9.28 0.83 -23.03
CA THR A 113 -10.06 -0.39 -22.81
C THR A 113 -9.33 -1.33 -21.85
N LEU A 114 -8.07 -1.66 -22.14
CA LEU A 114 -7.25 -2.53 -21.28
C LEU A 114 -7.10 -1.95 -19.87
N CYS A 115 -6.86 -0.65 -19.74
CA CYS A 115 -6.73 0.01 -18.44
C CYS A 115 -8.03 -0.07 -17.61
N SER A 116 -9.18 -0.09 -18.27
CA SER A 116 -10.49 -0.24 -17.61
C SER A 116 -10.73 -1.67 -17.14
N GLU A 117 -10.19 -2.67 -17.85
CA GLU A 117 -10.33 -4.10 -17.57
C GLU A 117 -9.50 -4.58 -16.36
N ILE A 118 -8.34 -3.97 -16.07
CA ILE A 118 -7.45 -4.38 -14.96
C ILE A 118 -8.21 -4.59 -13.64
N LYS A 119 -9.18 -3.73 -13.36
CA LYS A 119 -9.89 -3.76 -12.07
C LYS A 119 -10.92 -4.89 -11.97
N LEU A 120 -11.43 -5.40 -13.10
CA LEU A 120 -12.31 -6.59 -13.13
C LEU A 120 -11.55 -7.83 -12.65
N VAL A 121 -10.30 -7.97 -13.11
CA VAL A 121 -9.44 -9.10 -12.81
C VAL A 121 -9.06 -9.14 -11.33
N HIS A 122 -8.73 -8.00 -10.74
CA HIS A 122 -8.22 -7.95 -9.37
C HIS A 122 -9.30 -7.65 -8.31
N GLY A 123 -10.57 -7.54 -8.70
CA GLY A 123 -11.67 -7.25 -7.78
C GLY A 123 -11.49 -5.92 -7.02
N LEU A 124 -10.74 -4.97 -7.61
CA LEU A 124 -10.37 -3.68 -7.02
C LEU A 124 -11.56 -2.69 -7.08
N SER A 125 -12.72 -3.12 -6.60
CA SER A 125 -13.99 -2.38 -6.62
C SER A 125 -14.09 -1.33 -5.50
N ARG A 126 -12.99 -0.58 -5.26
CA ARG A 126 -12.95 0.51 -4.26
C ARG A 126 -12.57 1.87 -4.85
N SER A 127 -12.11 1.91 -6.11
CA SER A 127 -11.78 3.18 -6.77
C SER A 127 -13.04 3.83 -7.34
N SER A 128 -13.37 5.03 -6.83
CA SER A 128 -14.49 5.88 -7.28
C SER A 128 -14.41 6.35 -8.74
N GLN A 129 -13.36 5.97 -9.47
CA GLN A 129 -13.15 6.35 -10.86
C GLN A 129 -13.72 5.35 -11.87
N HIS A 130 -14.29 4.21 -11.42
CA HIS A 130 -14.99 3.30 -12.30
C HIS A 130 -16.24 3.93 -12.90
N GLY A 131 -16.39 3.80 -14.23
CA GLY A 131 -17.52 4.37 -14.97
C GLY A 131 -17.40 5.88 -15.23
N LYS A 132 -16.35 6.55 -14.72
CA LYS A 132 -16.08 7.92 -15.14
C LYS A 132 -15.64 7.89 -16.60
N PRO A 133 -16.30 8.68 -17.49
CA PRO A 133 -15.87 8.77 -18.87
C PRO A 133 -14.42 9.24 -18.93
N TRP A 134 -13.70 8.77 -19.94
CA TRP A 134 -12.37 9.27 -20.23
C TRP A 134 -12.45 10.77 -20.54
N PRO A 135 -11.55 11.61 -19.99
CA PRO A 135 -11.55 13.03 -20.28
C PRO A 135 -11.28 13.28 -21.76
N LYS A 136 -11.72 14.42 -22.27
CA LYS A 136 -11.34 14.85 -23.62
C LYS A 136 -9.89 15.33 -23.58
N TYR A 137 -9.07 14.84 -24.50
CA TYR A 137 -7.66 15.17 -24.57
C TYR A 137 -7.40 16.21 -25.66
N ALA A 138 -6.46 17.12 -25.42
CA ALA A 138 -5.99 18.05 -26.44
C ALA A 138 -4.96 17.38 -27.37
N SER A 139 -4.23 16.38 -26.87
CA SER A 139 -3.22 15.65 -27.62
C SER A 139 -3.15 14.16 -27.24
N ASP A 140 -2.56 13.36 -28.13
CA ASP A 140 -2.24 11.94 -27.87
C ASP A 140 -1.35 11.75 -26.64
N ASP A 141 -0.44 12.69 -26.41
CA ASP A 141 0.48 12.62 -25.27
C ASP A 141 -0.23 12.86 -23.93
N ASP A 142 -1.21 13.77 -23.91
CA ASP A 142 -2.05 13.98 -22.72
C ASP A 142 -2.86 12.71 -22.43
N ALA A 143 -3.38 12.07 -23.48
CA ALA A 143 -4.07 10.81 -23.34
C ALA A 143 -3.15 9.70 -22.80
N LEU A 144 -1.92 9.61 -23.31
CA LEU A 144 -0.92 8.67 -22.80
C LEU A 144 -0.54 8.95 -21.34
N ASP A 145 -0.46 10.20 -20.91
CA ASP A 145 -0.18 10.52 -19.51
C ASP A 145 -1.33 10.13 -18.57
N VAL A 146 -2.57 10.38 -18.99
CA VAL A 146 -3.76 9.93 -18.24
C VAL A 146 -3.80 8.40 -18.13
N VAL A 147 -3.54 7.69 -19.23
CA VAL A 147 -3.45 6.22 -19.22
C VAL A 147 -2.32 5.76 -18.30
N ARG A 148 -1.13 6.34 -18.40
CA ARG A 148 0.04 6.02 -17.56
C ARG A 148 -0.28 6.18 -16.09
N GLN A 149 -0.87 7.30 -15.67
CA GLN A 149 -1.20 7.53 -14.27
C GLN A 149 -2.27 6.57 -13.76
N ARG A 150 -3.31 6.27 -14.55
CA ARG A 150 -4.33 5.28 -14.18
C ARG A 150 -3.76 3.86 -14.07
N LEU A 151 -2.91 3.47 -15.02
CA LEU A 151 -2.16 2.21 -15.00
C LEU A 151 -1.30 2.10 -13.74
N CYS A 152 -0.50 3.12 -13.44
CA CYS A 152 0.38 3.13 -12.27
C CYS A 152 -0.43 3.07 -10.97
N HIS A 153 -1.52 3.82 -10.88
CA HIS A 153 -2.43 3.77 -9.74
C HIS A 153 -3.02 2.38 -9.53
N ALA A 154 -3.55 1.76 -10.59
CA ALA A 154 -4.09 0.40 -10.53
C ALA A 154 -3.02 -0.61 -10.11
N ALA A 155 -1.80 -0.51 -10.66
CA ALA A 155 -0.68 -1.35 -10.26
C ALA A 155 -0.32 -1.19 -8.77
N GLY A 156 -0.42 0.03 -8.23
CA GLY A 156 -0.18 0.32 -6.82
C GLY A 156 -1.25 -0.29 -5.90
N GLN A 157 -2.49 -0.41 -6.38
CA GLN A 157 -3.57 -1.08 -5.65
C GLN A 157 -3.45 -2.61 -5.65
N THR A 158 -2.73 -3.17 -6.60
CA THR A 158 -2.51 -4.62 -6.71
C THR A 158 -1.29 -5.04 -5.88
N PRO A 159 -1.47 -5.70 -4.72
CA PRO A 159 -0.35 -6.06 -3.83
C PRO A 159 0.62 -7.06 -4.46
N THR A 160 0.19 -7.76 -5.50
CA THR A 160 0.98 -8.76 -6.22
C THR A 160 1.77 -8.18 -7.39
N CYS A 161 1.49 -6.94 -7.79
CA CYS A 161 2.18 -6.29 -8.90
C CYS A 161 3.18 -5.25 -8.38
N ARG A 162 4.41 -5.35 -8.88
CA ARG A 162 5.42 -4.31 -8.72
C ARG A 162 5.91 -3.92 -10.10
N LEU A 163 5.55 -2.72 -10.54
CA LEU A 163 6.16 -2.11 -11.72
C LEU A 163 7.64 -1.90 -11.42
N GLY A 164 8.53 -2.48 -12.24
CA GLY A 164 9.98 -2.27 -12.13
C GLY A 164 10.38 -0.83 -12.46
N SER A 165 9.65 -0.20 -13.38
CA SER A 165 9.82 1.20 -13.78
C SER A 165 8.49 1.80 -14.23
N ILE A 166 8.38 3.13 -14.21
CA ILE A 166 7.21 3.83 -14.75
C ILE A 166 7.27 3.78 -16.28
N PRO A 167 6.27 3.16 -16.95
CA PRO A 167 6.27 3.06 -18.41
C PRO A 167 6.07 4.44 -19.03
N TYR A 168 6.91 4.78 -19.99
CA TYR A 168 6.88 6.07 -20.67
C TYR A 168 6.35 5.94 -22.08
N THR A 169 6.90 5.00 -22.86
CA THR A 169 6.50 4.85 -24.27
C THR A 169 5.17 4.14 -24.41
N ARG A 170 4.51 4.33 -25.55
CA ARG A 170 3.22 3.69 -25.84
C ARG A 170 3.31 2.15 -25.78
N SER A 171 4.38 1.56 -26.31
CA SER A 171 4.63 0.12 -26.25
C SER A 171 4.89 -0.37 -24.82
N GLU A 172 5.65 0.39 -24.01
CA GLU A 172 5.83 0.06 -22.59
C GLU A 172 4.50 0.09 -21.81
N ILE A 173 3.66 1.08 -22.08
CA ILE A 173 2.33 1.20 -21.46
C ILE A 173 1.46 0.00 -21.86
N TYR A 174 1.44 -0.35 -23.16
CA TYR A 174 0.71 -1.52 -23.65
C TYR A 174 1.18 -2.80 -22.97
N ALA A 175 2.51 -3.03 -22.93
CA ALA A 175 3.08 -4.22 -22.31
C ALA A 175 2.71 -4.33 -20.82
N ALA A 176 2.84 -3.22 -20.09
CA ALA A 176 2.47 -3.17 -18.68
C ALA A 176 0.97 -3.37 -18.43
N LEU A 177 0.10 -2.90 -19.32
CA LEU A 177 -1.34 -3.14 -19.26
C LEU A 177 -1.65 -4.61 -19.46
N VAL A 178 -1.10 -5.24 -20.49
CA VAL A 178 -1.27 -6.68 -20.77
C VAL A 178 -0.80 -7.52 -19.58
N ASP A 179 0.37 -7.20 -19.02
CA ASP A 179 0.90 -7.91 -17.85
C ASP A 179 0.01 -7.80 -16.60
N LEU A 180 -0.75 -6.72 -16.47
CA LEU A 180 -1.69 -6.50 -15.37
C LEU A 180 -3.06 -7.13 -15.59
N THR A 181 -3.50 -7.26 -16.85
CA THR A 181 -4.75 -7.95 -17.19
C THR A 181 -4.59 -9.47 -17.19
N VAL A 182 -3.39 -9.98 -17.44
CA VAL A 182 -3.10 -11.42 -17.29
C VAL A 182 -3.13 -11.80 -15.81
N GLU A 183 -4.11 -12.63 -15.45
CA GLU A 183 -4.25 -13.18 -14.10
C GLU A 183 -2.93 -13.80 -13.63
N PRO A 184 -2.45 -13.47 -12.42
CA PRO A 184 -1.35 -14.23 -11.86
C PRO A 184 -1.80 -15.69 -11.72
N PRO A 185 -0.92 -16.67 -12.01
CA PRO A 185 -1.24 -18.06 -11.76
C PRO A 185 -1.67 -18.20 -10.30
N PRO A 186 -2.68 -19.05 -10.00
CA PRO A 186 -3.19 -19.20 -8.65
C PRO A 186 -2.01 -19.47 -7.72
N ARG A 187 -1.82 -18.58 -6.73
CA ARG A 187 -0.79 -18.82 -5.71
C ARG A 187 -1.12 -20.19 -5.10
N PRO A 188 -0.13 -21.10 -4.97
CA PRO A 188 -0.37 -22.34 -4.27
C PRO A 188 -0.99 -21.98 -2.92
N ILE A 189 -2.22 -22.46 -2.69
CA ILE A 189 -2.94 -22.23 -1.44
C ILE A 189 -1.96 -22.65 -0.35
N PRO A 190 -1.59 -21.77 0.59
CA PRO A 190 -0.74 -22.19 1.68
C PRO A 190 -1.46 -23.35 2.34
N PHE A 191 -0.92 -24.55 2.18
CA PHE A 191 -1.47 -25.74 2.82
C PHE A 191 -1.66 -25.36 4.29
N PRO A 192 -2.86 -25.57 4.87
CA PRO A 192 -3.07 -25.28 6.28
C PRO A 192 -1.93 -25.95 7.02
N ALA A 193 -1.17 -25.16 7.79
CA ALA A 193 -0.02 -25.64 8.54
C ALA A 193 -0.42 -26.96 9.19
N ARG A 194 0.23 -28.05 8.76
CA ARG A 194 -0.15 -29.43 9.04
C ARG A 194 0.09 -29.72 10.52
N GLY A 195 -0.81 -29.21 11.37
CA GLY A 195 -0.78 -29.37 12.82
C GLY A 195 0.52 -28.94 13.51
N PRO A 196 0.57 -28.98 14.84
CA PRO A 196 1.83 -29.02 15.55
C PRO A 196 2.58 -30.29 15.12
N LEU A 197 3.81 -30.12 14.63
CA LEU A 197 4.76 -31.23 14.56
C LEU A 197 4.81 -31.89 15.96
N PRO A 198 4.74 -33.24 16.05
CA PRO A 198 4.81 -33.93 17.34
C PRO A 198 6.02 -33.41 18.11
N GLY A 199 5.74 -32.92 19.31
CA GLY A 199 6.66 -32.12 20.10
C GLY A 199 8.01 -32.78 20.20
N ARG A 200 9.06 -32.05 19.81
CA ARG A 200 10.38 -32.32 20.35
C ARG A 200 10.25 -32.30 21.87
N PRO A 201 10.67 -33.35 22.59
CA PRO A 201 10.65 -33.32 24.04
C PRO A 201 11.42 -32.08 24.51
N PRO A 202 10.95 -31.40 25.58
CA PRO A 202 11.66 -30.26 26.12
C PRO A 202 13.07 -30.73 26.47
N LEU A 203 14.07 -30.16 25.81
CA LEU A 203 15.45 -30.27 26.25
C LEU A 203 15.46 -29.77 27.69
N SER A 204 15.77 -30.71 28.58
CA SER A 204 15.86 -30.55 30.03
C SER A 204 16.29 -29.15 30.41
N SER A 205 15.52 -28.54 31.30
CA SER A 205 15.87 -27.32 32.02
C SER A 205 17.35 -27.33 32.37
N MET A 206 18.14 -26.51 31.65
CA MET A 206 19.46 -26.16 32.13
C MET A 206 19.25 -25.48 33.47
N LYS A 207 19.61 -26.21 34.52
CA LYS A 207 19.64 -25.76 35.90
C LYS A 207 20.26 -24.37 35.90
N LYS A 208 19.45 -23.34 36.20
CA LYS A 208 19.96 -22.01 36.50
C LYS A 208 20.93 -22.19 37.66
N LYS A 209 22.23 -22.10 37.38
CA LYS A 209 23.26 -22.11 38.42
C LYS A 209 22.93 -20.95 39.36
N ALA A 210 22.84 -21.23 40.64
CA ALA A 210 22.74 -20.21 41.67
C ALA A 210 23.92 -19.24 41.48
N CYS A 211 23.62 -17.99 41.20
CA CYS A 211 24.63 -16.94 41.23
C CYS A 211 25.08 -16.79 42.68
N CYS A 212 26.40 -16.80 42.92
CA CYS A 212 27.02 -16.79 44.24
C CYS A 212 26.87 -15.47 45.01
N GLY A 213 25.98 -14.56 44.59
CA GLY A 213 25.70 -13.31 45.31
C GLY A 213 26.84 -12.29 45.34
N CYS A 214 27.94 -12.49 44.62
CA CYS A 214 29.15 -11.68 44.79
C CYS A 214 29.52 -10.75 43.61
N CYS A 215 28.76 -10.67 42.51
CA CYS A 215 29.18 -9.85 41.37
C CYS A 215 28.05 -9.01 40.76
N ALA A 216 28.29 -7.71 40.67
CA ALA A 216 27.51 -6.74 39.92
C ALA A 216 27.76 -6.90 38.41
N CYS A 217 27.16 -7.93 37.80
CA CYS A 217 27.10 -8.06 36.35
C CYS A 217 25.76 -7.52 35.81
N ASP A 218 25.83 -6.71 34.75
CA ASP A 218 24.70 -6.02 34.08
C ASP A 218 23.77 -6.96 33.29
N CYS A 219 23.68 -8.23 33.67
CA CYS A 219 22.92 -9.24 32.93
C CYS A 219 21.40 -9.15 33.18
N HIS A 220 20.94 -8.33 34.14
CA HIS A 220 19.52 -8.11 34.39
C HIS A 220 19.22 -6.66 34.83
N PRO A 221 18.08 -6.07 34.42
CA PRO A 221 17.66 -4.76 34.90
C PRO A 221 17.38 -4.83 36.41
N ARG A 222 18.05 -3.97 37.19
CA ARG A 222 17.83 -3.85 38.64
C ARG A 222 16.38 -3.48 38.91
N LYS A 223 15.62 -4.39 39.52
CA LYS A 223 14.36 -4.01 40.19
C LYS A 223 14.74 -3.32 41.49
N VAL A 224 14.61 -1.99 41.50
CA VAL A 224 14.72 -1.19 42.71
C VAL A 224 13.56 -1.59 43.62
N ALA A 225 13.87 -2.33 44.69
CA ALA A 225 13.02 -2.40 45.86
C ALA A 225 13.46 -1.25 46.77
N ALA A 226 12.55 -0.32 47.04
CA ALA A 226 12.75 0.76 47.99
C ALA A 226 11.57 0.73 48.98
N ASP A 227 11.87 0.26 50.18
CA ASP A 227 11.24 0.58 51.46
C ASP A 227 12.45 0.62 52.43
N ASP A 228 12.64 1.52 53.40
CA ASP A 228 11.82 2.63 53.90
C ASP A 228 12.70 3.44 54.86
N ALA A 229 12.48 4.77 54.95
CA ALA A 229 12.49 5.55 56.20
C ALA A 229 12.27 7.06 55.95
N SER A 230 11.01 7.49 56.14
CA SER A 230 10.52 8.75 56.78
C SER A 230 11.00 10.09 56.19
N SER A 231 10.16 11.05 55.75
CA SER A 231 8.84 11.56 56.17
C SER A 231 8.39 12.55 55.07
N VAL A 232 7.13 12.83 54.69
CA VAL A 232 5.92 13.23 55.42
C VAL A 232 4.67 13.10 54.50
N SER A 233 3.59 12.54 55.05
CA SER A 233 2.15 12.79 54.81
C SER A 233 1.59 13.02 53.38
N SER A 234 0.82 12.04 52.86
CA SER A 234 -0.65 12.17 52.66
C SER A 234 -1.30 10.90 52.08
N LEU A 235 -2.12 10.26 52.94
CA LEU A 235 -3.38 9.52 52.71
C LEU A 235 -3.63 8.77 51.38
N SER A 236 -3.17 7.52 51.42
CA SER A 236 -3.87 6.25 51.09
C SER A 236 -5.28 6.21 50.46
N ARG A 237 -5.39 5.38 49.40
CA ARG A 237 -6.36 4.28 49.11
C ARG A 237 -6.36 4.08 47.59
N GLY A 238 -6.12 2.94 46.95
CA GLY A 238 -5.96 1.55 47.33
C GLY A 238 -6.34 0.68 46.10
N ARG A 239 -5.81 -0.55 46.05
CA ARG A 239 -6.28 -1.74 45.27
C ARG A 239 -5.84 -1.99 43.82
N GLY A 240 -5.30 -3.21 43.65
CA GLY A 240 -5.44 -4.10 42.48
C GLY A 240 -4.28 -4.01 41.48
N ARG A 241 -3.40 -4.99 41.27
CA ARG A 241 -3.55 -6.44 41.13
C ARG A 241 -4.71 -6.82 40.20
N GLY A 242 -4.42 -6.98 38.90
CA GLY A 242 -5.38 -7.54 37.95
C GLY A 242 -4.95 -7.52 36.47
N GLY A 243 -4.53 -8.69 35.96
CA GLY A 243 -4.96 -9.18 34.65
C GLY A 243 -4.36 -8.58 33.37
N LEU A 244 -3.22 -9.11 32.95
CA LEU A 244 -2.80 -9.17 31.54
C LEU A 244 -3.65 -10.20 30.74
N PHE A 245 -4.98 -10.03 30.73
CA PHE A 245 -5.93 -10.78 29.90
C PHE A 245 -6.94 -9.83 29.27
N GLY A 246 -6.49 -9.01 28.32
CA GLY A 246 -7.33 -8.07 27.57
C GLY A 246 -7.67 -8.51 26.14
N PHE A 247 -7.32 -9.74 25.72
CA PHE A 247 -7.41 -10.14 24.30
C PHE A 247 -8.48 -11.18 23.94
N LEU A 248 -9.29 -11.65 24.90
CA LEU A 248 -10.35 -12.65 24.63
C LEU A 248 -11.78 -12.09 24.65
N GLY A 249 -11.97 -10.78 24.83
CA GLY A 249 -13.29 -10.14 24.90
C GLY A 249 -13.97 -9.81 23.56
N LYS A 250 -13.44 -10.24 22.41
CA LYS A 250 -13.96 -9.87 21.07
C LYS A 250 -14.37 -11.04 20.16
N LEU A 251 -14.59 -12.23 20.72
CA LEU A 251 -15.15 -13.39 19.99
C LEU A 251 -16.61 -13.69 20.38
N ALA A 252 -17.46 -12.67 20.43
CA ALA A 252 -18.90 -12.87 20.64
C ALA A 252 -19.76 -11.79 19.97
N PHE A 253 -19.67 -11.66 18.64
CA PHE A 253 -20.66 -10.90 17.85
C PHE A 253 -20.93 -11.58 16.51
N TRP A 254 -21.54 -12.77 16.57
CA TRP A 254 -22.37 -13.32 15.50
C TRP A 254 -23.60 -13.98 16.13
N ARG A 255 -24.48 -13.16 16.73
CA ARG A 255 -25.87 -13.57 16.95
C ARG A 255 -26.60 -13.41 15.62
N ARG A 256 -27.06 -14.54 15.07
CA ARG A 256 -27.95 -14.60 13.91
C ARG A 256 -29.24 -13.80 14.19
N PRO A 257 -29.70 -12.94 13.29
CA PRO A 257 -31.03 -12.34 13.42
C PRO A 257 -32.11 -13.41 13.25
N LYS A 258 -33.08 -13.40 14.18
CA LYS A 258 -34.31 -14.19 14.12
C LYS A 258 -35.09 -13.82 12.86
N VAL A 259 -35.48 -14.85 12.12
CA VAL A 259 -36.53 -14.81 11.10
C VAL A 259 -37.84 -14.47 11.82
N MET A 260 -38.37 -13.27 11.62
CA MET A 260 -39.80 -13.05 11.82
C MET A 260 -40.50 -13.45 10.53
N SER A 261 -41.11 -14.63 10.60
CA SER A 261 -42.31 -14.93 9.82
C SER A 261 -43.38 -13.92 10.22
N ASP A 262 -44.03 -13.31 9.23
CA ASP A 262 -45.50 -13.23 9.12
C ASP A 262 -45.90 -12.14 8.13
N LYS A 263 -46.30 -12.56 6.92
CA LYS A 263 -47.66 -12.41 6.38
C LYS A 263 -47.66 -12.57 4.86
N ALA A 264 -48.23 -13.69 4.44
CA ALA A 264 -48.90 -13.88 3.15
C ALA A 264 -49.92 -12.73 2.95
N SER A 265 -49.88 -12.00 1.84
CA SER A 265 -50.52 -12.28 0.54
C SER A 265 -51.89 -11.61 0.39
N PHE A 266 -51.93 -10.66 -0.57
CA PHE A 266 -52.98 -10.40 -1.58
C PHE A 266 -54.43 -10.09 -1.08
N SER A 267 -55.30 -9.35 -1.75
CA SER A 267 -55.36 -8.62 -3.01
C SER A 267 -56.70 -7.86 -3.00
N SER A 268 -56.70 -6.67 -3.59
CA SER A 268 -57.73 -6.07 -4.46
C SER A 268 -59.21 -6.49 -4.30
N GLY A 269 -60.02 -5.47 -4.02
CA GLY A 269 -61.45 -5.33 -4.29
C GLY A 269 -61.80 -3.86 -4.14
#